data_AF-A0A959GM77-F1
#
_entry.id   AF-A0A959GM77-F1
#
_cell.length_a   1.000
_cell.length_b   1.000
_cell.length_c   1.000
_cell.angle_alpha   90.00
_cell.angle_beta   90.00
_cell.angle_gamma   90.00
#
_symmetry.space_group_name_H-M   'P 1'
#
loop_
_entity.id
_entity.type
_entity.pdbx_description
1 polymer ?
#
loop_
_entity_poly.entity_id
_entity_poly.type
_entity_poly.pdbx_seq_one_letter_code
_entity_poly.pdbx_strand_id
1 'polypeptide(L)' 'FHAHNALDSKGWTHKFRPWIVAYTEVFDLKKEALAREKQLKSSRGRAFIRSSVLKNYQ' A
#
# COMPACT_ATOMS: atom_id res chain seq x y z
N PHE A 1 -4.25 10.87 2.02
CA PHE A 1 -2.83 10.45 2.21
C PHE A 1 -2.03 11.30 3.19
N HIS A 2 -2.54 12.46 3.65
CA HIS A 2 -1.85 13.33 4.62
C HIS A 2 -1.65 12.69 6.01
N ALA A 3 -2.55 11.80 6.43
CA ALA A 3 -2.52 11.21 7.77
C ALA A 3 -1.20 10.47 8.09
N HIS A 4 -0.75 9.56 7.22
CA HIS A 4 0.47 8.78 7.46
C HIS A 4 1.77 9.60 7.41
N ASN A 5 1.76 10.76 6.74
CA ASN A 5 2.95 11.59 6.62
C ASN A 5 3.02 12.70 7.68
N ALA A 6 1.89 13.23 8.15
CA ALA A 6 1.88 14.43 9.00
C ALA A 6 1.17 14.27 10.34
N LEU A 7 0.18 13.38 10.45
CA LEU A 7 -0.69 13.30 11.64
C LEU A 7 -0.39 12.07 12.51
N ASP A 8 0.00 10.97 11.88
CA ASP A 8 0.37 9.78 12.62
C ASP A 8 1.71 10.02 13.35
N SER A 9 1.74 9.76 14.64
CA SER A 9 2.93 9.86 15.51
C SER A 9 3.30 8.52 16.13
N LYS A 10 2.53 7.46 15.83
CA LYS A 10 2.65 6.13 16.43
C LYS A 10 2.80 5.08 15.33
N GLY A 11 3.52 4.01 15.61
CA GLY A 11 3.69 2.88 14.68
C GLY A 11 5.04 2.83 13.96
N TRP A 12 5.29 1.68 13.32
CA TRP A 12 6.60 1.32 12.76
C TRP A 12 7.01 2.19 11.55
N THR A 13 6.05 2.53 10.70
CA THR A 13 6.29 3.19 9.41
C THR A 13 6.54 4.70 9.52
N HIS A 14 6.28 5.30 10.69
CA HIS A 14 6.50 6.72 10.99
C HIS A 14 7.94 7.20 10.79
N LYS A 15 8.93 6.31 10.91
CA LYS A 15 10.35 6.67 10.74
C LYS A 15 10.78 6.79 9.27
N PHE A 16 9.95 6.34 8.34
CA PHE A 16 10.30 6.19 6.92
C PHE A 16 9.47 7.09 5.99
N ARG A 17 8.71 8.03 6.55
CA ARG A 17 8.06 9.09 5.78
C ARG A 17 9.12 10.05 5.21
N PRO A 18 8.85 10.70 4.06
CA PRO A 18 7.56 10.76 3.36
C PRO A 18 7.24 9.49 2.57
N TRP A 19 6.02 9.00 2.73
CA TRP A 19 5.42 7.93 1.93
C TRP A 19 4.68 8.50 0.73
N ILE A 20 4.91 7.92 -0.44
CA ILE A 20 4.19 8.23 -1.68
C ILE A 20 3.26 7.05 -2.00
N VAL A 21 2.06 7.34 -2.50
CA VAL A 21 1.10 6.31 -2.91
C VAL A 21 1.49 5.83 -4.29
N ALA A 22 2.03 4.61 -4.37
CA ALA A 22 2.45 4.04 -5.65
C ALA A 22 1.29 3.46 -6.48
N TYR A 23 0.21 3.05 -5.83
CA TYR A 23 -0.88 2.31 -6.48
C TYR A 23 -2.16 2.32 -5.64
N THR A 24 -3.31 2.40 -6.29
CA THR A 24 -4.64 2.38 -5.66
C THR A 24 -5.62 1.54 -6.47
N GLU A 25 -6.50 0.82 -5.78
CA GLU A 25 -7.63 0.10 -6.35
C GLU A 25 -8.90 0.53 -5.61
N VAL A 26 -10.02 0.62 -6.32
CA VAL A 26 -11.33 0.96 -5.76
C VAL A 26 -12.22 -0.27 -5.85
N PHE A 27 -12.94 -0.55 -4.76
CA PHE A 27 -13.87 -1.68 -4.65
C PHE A 27 -15.19 -1.19 -4.07
N ASP A 28 -16.29 -1.79 -4.53
CA ASP A 28 -17.63 -1.44 -4.04
C ASP A 28 -17.87 -1.97 -2.62
N LEU A 29 -17.28 -3.12 -2.29
CA LEU A 29 -17.45 -3.76 -0.99
C LEU A 29 -16.17 -3.74 -0.17
N LYS A 30 -16.31 -3.38 1.10
CA LYS A 30 -15.22 -3.44 2.10
C LYS A 30 -14.55 -4.81 2.17
N LYS A 31 -15.33 -5.90 2.04
CA LYS A 31 -14.82 -7.28 2.09
C LYS A 31 -13.84 -7.57 0.95
N GLU A 32 -14.12 -7.04 -0.23
CA GLU A 32 -13.28 -7.24 -1.43
C GLU A 32 -11.97 -6.47 -1.28
N ALA A 33 -12.04 -5.20 -0.84
CA ALA A 33 -10.87 -4.39 -0.55
C ALA A 33 -9.93 -5.07 0.46
N LEU A 34 -10.48 -5.62 1.55
CA LEU A 34 -9.69 -6.34 2.56
C LEU A 34 -9.11 -7.66 2.04
N ALA A 35 -9.87 -8.40 1.23
CA ALA A 35 -9.38 -9.64 0.61
C ALA A 35 -8.20 -9.35 -0.34
N ARG A 36 -8.32 -8.29 -1.14
CA ARG A 36 -7.26 -7.81 -2.03
C ARG A 36 -6.02 -7.35 -1.26
N GLU A 37 -6.20 -6.59 -0.18
CA GLU A 37 -5.10 -6.16 0.69
C GLU A 37 -4.34 -7.36 1.27
N LYS A 38 -5.08 -8.39 1.75
CA LYS A 38 -4.48 -9.63 2.24
C LYS A 38 -3.71 -10.36 1.13
N GLN A 39 -4.27 -10.43 -0.08
CA GLN A 39 -3.60 -11.03 -1.23
C GLN A 39 -2.29 -10.29 -1.57
N LEU A 40 -2.28 -8.96 -1.57
CA LEU A 40 -1.07 -8.15 -1.83
C LEU A 40 0.05 -8.39 -0.83
N LYS A 41 -0.29 -8.72 0.43
CA LYS A 41 0.69 -9.02 1.48
C LYS A 41 1.30 -10.43 1.36
N SER A 42 0.73 -11.32 0.54
CA SER A 42 1.26 -12.68 0.27
C SER A 42 2.52 -12.66 -0.61
N SER A 43 3.21 -13.80 -0.75
CA SER A 43 4.43 -13.86 -1.61
C SER A 43 4.13 -13.50 -3.06
N ARG A 44 3.06 -14.07 -3.63
CA ARG A 44 2.59 -13.79 -5.01
C ARG A 44 2.14 -12.33 -5.15
N GLY A 45 1.45 -11.80 -4.14
CA GLY A 45 1.05 -10.39 -4.11
C GLY A 45 2.25 -9.43 -4.14
N ARG A 46 3.30 -9.73 -3.37
CA ARG A 46 4.54 -8.95 -3.37
C ARG A 46 5.32 -9.09 -4.69
N ALA A 47 5.24 -10.23 -5.35
CA ALA A 47 5.81 -10.38 -6.70
C ALA A 47 5.11 -9.45 -7.70
N PHE A 48 3.77 -9.40 -7.67
CA PHE A 48 2.99 -8.45 -8.46
C PHE A 48 3.37 -6.99 -8.17
N ILE A 49 3.51 -6.59 -6.90
CA ILE A 49 3.93 -5.22 -6.54
C ILE A 49 5.28 -4.88 -7.17
N ARG A 50 6.26 -5.78 -7.07
CA ARG A 50 7.60 -5.53 -7.62
C ARG A 50 7.61 -5.45 -9.14
N SER A 51 6.86 -6.33 -9.82
CA SER A 51 6.86 -6.38 -11.29
C SER A 51 6.01 -5.30 -11.94
N SER A 52 4.92 -4.89 -11.30
CA SER A 52 3.87 -4.09 -11.92
C SER A 52 3.73 -2.70 -11.32
N VAL A 53 3.86 -2.57 -10.00
CA VAL A 53 3.71 -1.27 -9.30
C VAL A 53 5.02 -0.50 -9.29
N LEU A 54 6.10 -1.13 -8.81
CA LEU A 54 7.40 -0.45 -8.64
C LEU A 54 8.13 -0.19 -9.96
N LYS A 55 7.78 -0.90 -11.03
CA LYS A 55 8.35 -0.67 -12.36
C LYS A 55 8.08 0.76 -12.87
N ASN A 56 6.98 1.38 -12.45
CA ASN A 56 6.58 2.71 -12.89
C ASN A 56 7.14 3.84 -12.00
N TYR A 57 7.95 3.51 -10.98
CA TYR A 57 8.55 4.45 -10.02
C TYR A 57 10.09 4.41 -10.05
N GLN A 58 10.67 3.92 -11.15
CA GLN A 58 12.13 3.96 -11.40
C GLN A 58 12.55 5.27 -12.04
#